data_AF-A0A2S4KJW6-F1
#
_entry.id   AF-A0A2S4KJW6-F1
#
_cell.length_a   1.000
_cell.length_b   1.000
_cell.length_c   1.000
_cell.angle_alpha   90.00
_cell.angle_beta   90.00
_cell.angle_gamma   90.00
#
_symmetry.space_group_name_H-M   'P 1'
#
loop_
_entity.id
_entity.type
_entity.pdbx_description
1 polymer ?
#
loop_
_entity_poly.entity_id
_entity_poly.type
_entity_poly.pdbx_seq_one_letter_code
_entity_poly.pdbx_strand_id
1 'polypeptide(L)'
;MSDGGYGSSAAPIYQLFVEKALELDPHYAVFVTPSRWMAGGKGLDGFRAKMLSDKHLRNIVDFPKLYEGFPGVKIRGGVSYFLWDRQHSGPCSVQTMWDGQPTGPAVARHLDAYDILVRRNEAVPILEKVLTKDKATLSNRVSSQKPFGLRTFFHGKPKPDGLKNPIKLFGSQKVTWVERSDVPTNTAWIDKWKVLMTRVQGTSAAIETKFLSKPIIAEPGTACTESYIVAGHFESEAEAIPGRPTPTGRWCISARFKTCWGAMRQAISKPVTSGCTR
;
A
#
# COMPACT_ATOMS: atom_id res chain seq x y z
N MET A 1 -9.66 25.95 -14.73
CA MET A 1 -8.36 26.01 -14.02
C MET A 1 -8.53 26.92 -12.82
N SER A 2 -8.69 26.37 -11.62
CA SER A 2 -8.69 27.13 -10.35
C SER A 2 -8.84 26.16 -9.17
N ASP A 3 -7.74 25.56 -8.72
CA ASP A 3 -7.66 24.89 -7.41
C ASP A 3 -6.57 25.58 -6.58
N GLY A 4 -6.93 26.71 -5.98
CA GLY A 4 -6.21 27.27 -4.85
C GLY A 4 -6.41 26.35 -3.64
N GLY A 5 -5.45 25.46 -3.39
CA GLY A 5 -5.48 24.58 -2.24
C GLY A 5 -4.16 23.86 -2.04
N TYR A 6 -3.37 24.34 -1.08
CA TYR A 6 -2.23 23.62 -0.54
C TYR A 6 -2.66 22.18 -0.17
N GLY A 7 -2.19 21.19 -0.94
CA GLY A 7 -2.40 19.77 -0.64
C GLY A 7 -3.53 19.06 -1.40
N SER A 8 -4.06 19.62 -2.50
CA SER A 8 -4.77 18.78 -3.47
C SER A 8 -3.77 17.71 -3.96
N SER A 9 -4.13 16.42 -3.84
CA SER A 9 -3.30 15.34 -4.37
C SER A 9 -3.27 15.46 -5.89
N ALA A 10 -2.31 16.23 -6.40
CA ALA A 10 -2.06 16.42 -7.82
C ALA A 10 -1.89 15.03 -8.45
N ALA A 11 -2.58 14.83 -9.58
CA ALA A 11 -2.30 13.66 -10.40
C ALA A 11 -0.84 13.75 -10.87
N PRO A 12 -0.12 12.63 -10.94
CA PRO A 12 1.19 12.63 -11.56
C PRO A 12 1.08 13.11 -13.02
N ILE A 13 2.14 13.71 -13.54
CA ILE A 13 2.24 14.15 -14.95
C ILE A 13 3.28 13.33 -15.74
N TYR A 14 4.23 12.67 -15.06
CA TYR A 14 5.34 11.98 -15.70
C TYR A 14 4.89 10.88 -16.66
N GLN A 15 3.75 10.22 -16.40
CA GLN A 15 3.23 9.18 -17.27
C GLN A 15 2.83 9.73 -18.64
N LEU A 16 2.35 10.98 -18.70
CA LEU A 16 2.00 11.62 -19.96
C LEU A 16 3.26 11.89 -20.80
N PHE A 17 4.37 12.26 -20.16
CA PHE A 17 5.66 12.42 -20.85
C PHE A 17 6.19 11.09 -21.39
N VAL A 18 6.10 10.02 -20.59
CA VAL A 18 6.48 8.67 -21.05
C VAL A 18 5.63 8.26 -22.24
N GLU A 19 4.30 8.36 -22.13
CA GLU A 19 3.38 7.97 -23.19
C GLU A 19 3.63 8.75 -24.48
N LYS A 20 3.77 10.08 -24.40
CA LYS A 20 4.04 10.91 -25.57
C LYS A 20 5.40 10.65 -26.18
N ALA A 21 6.42 10.39 -25.38
CA ALA A 21 7.75 10.08 -25.92
C ALA A 21 7.79 8.69 -26.58
N LEU A 22 7.04 7.70 -26.08
CA LEU A 22 6.91 6.40 -26.75
C LEU A 22 6.07 6.48 -28.04
N GLU A 23 5.08 7.38 -28.11
CA GLU A 23 4.31 7.66 -29.34
C GLU A 23 5.18 8.22 -30.48
N LEU A 24 6.34 8.82 -30.19
CA LEU A 24 7.30 9.27 -31.20
C LEU A 24 8.07 8.10 -31.87
N ASP A 25 7.78 6.86 -31.46
CA ASP A 25 8.37 5.63 -31.99
C ASP A 25 9.92 5.63 -31.97
N PRO A 26 10.56 5.96 -30.84
CA PRO A 26 12.03 6.00 -30.76
C PRO A 26 12.60 4.60 -30.92
N HIS A 27 13.87 4.47 -31.30
CA HIS A 27 14.52 3.14 -31.28
C HIS A 27 14.77 2.66 -29.84
N TYR A 28 15.22 3.57 -28.98
CA TYR A 28 15.40 3.36 -27.55
C TYR A 28 14.81 4.54 -26.77
N ALA A 29 14.26 4.26 -25.59
CA ALA A 29 13.89 5.28 -24.63
C ALA A 29 14.28 4.87 -23.21
N VAL A 30 14.81 5.82 -22.45
CA VAL A 30 15.15 5.63 -21.05
C VAL A 30 14.44 6.71 -20.24
N PHE A 31 13.70 6.29 -19.22
CA PHE A 31 13.02 7.22 -18.33
C PHE A 31 13.38 6.94 -16.89
N VAL A 32 13.58 8.01 -16.13
CA VAL A 32 13.65 7.97 -14.68
C VAL A 32 12.30 8.45 -14.14
N THR A 33 11.57 7.59 -13.43
CA THR A 33 10.20 7.86 -12.96
C THR A 33 10.01 7.45 -11.50
N PRO A 34 9.14 8.12 -10.73
CA PRO A 34 8.75 7.63 -9.41
C PRO A 34 8.15 6.22 -9.51
N SER A 35 8.63 5.26 -8.71
CA SER A 35 8.23 3.84 -8.82
C SER A 35 6.79 3.54 -8.38
N ARG A 36 6.03 4.55 -7.93
CA ARG A 36 4.69 4.36 -7.37
C ARG A 36 3.73 3.72 -8.38
N TRP A 37 3.93 3.96 -9.68
CA TRP A 37 3.12 3.37 -10.74
C TRP A 37 3.10 1.84 -10.73
N MET A 38 4.13 1.18 -10.17
CA MET A 38 4.29 -0.26 -10.17
C MET A 38 3.19 -0.99 -9.38
N ALA A 39 2.65 -0.38 -8.32
CA ALA A 39 1.67 -1.04 -7.45
C ALA A 39 0.42 -0.17 -7.16
N GLY A 40 0.37 1.06 -7.67
CA GLY A 40 -0.77 1.94 -7.47
C GLY A 40 -0.50 3.37 -7.91
N GLY A 41 -1.09 4.31 -7.17
CA GLY A 41 -0.99 5.74 -7.44
C GLY A 41 -2.20 6.28 -8.18
N LYS A 42 -2.60 7.49 -7.79
CA LYS A 42 -3.82 8.14 -8.26
C LYS A 42 -3.74 8.40 -9.76
N GLY A 43 -4.63 7.77 -10.54
CA GLY A 43 -4.72 7.95 -11.99
C GLY A 43 -3.65 7.20 -12.80
N LEU A 44 -2.97 6.21 -12.20
CA LEU A 44 -1.90 5.45 -12.86
C LEU A 44 -2.32 4.05 -13.29
N ASP A 45 -3.58 3.66 -13.09
CA ASP A 45 -4.01 2.28 -13.35
C ASP A 45 -3.92 1.92 -14.84
N GLY A 46 -4.34 2.82 -15.73
CA GLY A 46 -4.19 2.64 -17.19
C GLY A 46 -2.72 2.63 -17.63
N PHE A 47 -1.92 3.56 -17.12
CA PHE A 47 -0.47 3.59 -17.38
C PHE A 47 0.23 2.32 -16.90
N ARG A 48 -0.10 1.84 -15.69
CA ARG A 48 0.43 0.58 -15.14
C ARG A 48 0.05 -0.59 -16.04
N ALA A 49 -1.22 -0.74 -16.41
CA ALA A 49 -1.67 -1.82 -17.29
C ALA A 49 -0.90 -1.80 -18.63
N LYS A 50 -0.79 -0.63 -19.27
CA LYS A 50 -0.03 -0.45 -20.52
C LYS A 50 1.43 -0.88 -20.36
N MET A 51 2.12 -0.35 -19.36
CA MET A 51 3.53 -0.66 -19.10
C MET A 51 3.76 -2.14 -18.78
N LEU A 52 2.92 -2.79 -17.96
CA LEU A 52 3.08 -4.22 -17.63
C LEU A 52 2.85 -5.12 -18.85
N SER A 53 1.93 -4.74 -19.74
CA SER A 53 1.64 -5.49 -20.97
C SER A 53 2.68 -5.28 -22.08
N ASP A 54 3.48 -4.21 -22.01
CA ASP A 54 4.43 -3.84 -23.06
C ASP A 54 5.66 -4.76 -23.07
N LYS A 55 5.85 -5.50 -24.17
CA LYS A 55 6.94 -6.47 -24.35
C LYS A 55 8.26 -5.83 -24.81
N HIS A 56 8.25 -4.53 -25.09
CA HIS A 56 9.43 -3.74 -25.43
C HIS A 56 10.19 -3.23 -24.20
N LEU A 57 9.61 -3.36 -23.00
CA LEU A 57 10.35 -3.11 -21.76
C LEU A 57 11.44 -4.17 -21.58
N ARG A 58 12.68 -3.71 -21.69
CA ARG A 58 13.87 -4.57 -21.65
C ARG A 58 14.41 -4.69 -20.24
N ASN A 59 14.61 -3.56 -19.56
CA ASN A 59 15.20 -3.51 -18.22
C ASN A 59 14.41 -2.55 -17.32
N ILE A 60 14.20 -2.92 -16.05
CA ILE A 60 13.72 -2.05 -14.98
C ILE A 60 14.67 -2.18 -13.79
N VAL A 61 15.19 -1.04 -13.33
CA VAL A 61 15.97 -0.96 -12.09
C VAL A 61 15.25 -0.04 -11.12
N ASP A 62 14.95 -0.57 -9.95
CA ASP A 62 14.09 0.05 -8.96
C ASP A 62 14.85 0.36 -7.66
N PHE A 63 14.65 1.56 -7.12
CA PHE A 63 15.26 2.07 -5.89
C PHE A 63 14.14 2.41 -4.90
N PRO A 64 13.72 1.47 -4.02
CA PRO A 64 12.57 1.69 -3.14
C PRO A 64 12.79 2.69 -2.01
N LYS A 65 14.05 2.89 -1.60
CA LYS A 65 14.34 3.74 -0.46
C LYS A 65 14.10 5.21 -0.74
N LEU A 66 13.61 5.89 0.29
CA LEU A 66 13.52 7.33 0.33
C LEU A 66 14.95 7.91 0.26
N TYR A 67 15.20 8.83 -0.68
CA TYR A 67 16.50 9.47 -0.98
C TYR A 67 17.51 8.64 -1.79
N GLU A 68 17.21 7.39 -2.15
CA GLU A 68 18.10 6.62 -3.01
C GLU A 68 17.90 7.03 -4.48
N GLY A 69 19.00 7.10 -5.24
CA GLY A 69 19.04 7.64 -6.61
C GLY A 69 19.11 9.17 -6.69
N PHE A 70 18.42 9.89 -5.79
CA PHE A 70 18.44 11.36 -5.71
C PHE A 70 18.65 11.84 -4.26
N PRO A 71 19.92 11.91 -3.79
CA PRO A 71 20.24 12.41 -2.47
C PRO A 71 19.66 13.81 -2.21
N GLY A 72 19.07 14.01 -1.03
CA GLY A 72 18.44 15.28 -0.65
C GLY A 72 16.99 15.46 -1.13
N VAL A 73 16.48 14.61 -2.04
CA VAL A 73 15.10 14.70 -2.53
C VAL A 73 14.22 13.60 -1.95
N LYS A 74 13.14 14.00 -1.25
CA LYS A 74 12.24 13.08 -0.56
C LYS A 74 11.23 12.42 -1.50
N ILE A 75 11.64 11.38 -2.22
CA ILE A 75 10.77 10.65 -3.17
C ILE A 75 10.07 9.46 -2.50
N ARG A 76 8.86 9.68 -1.97
CA ARG A 76 8.08 8.60 -1.32
C ARG A 76 7.66 7.53 -2.33
N GLY A 77 7.95 6.27 -2.03
CA GLY A 77 7.71 5.13 -2.92
C GLY A 77 8.91 4.76 -3.80
N GLY A 78 9.97 5.56 -3.76
CA GLY A 78 11.20 5.32 -4.51
C GLY A 78 11.15 5.83 -5.94
N VAL A 79 12.26 5.63 -6.63
CA VAL A 79 12.46 5.97 -8.03
C VAL A 79 12.89 4.72 -8.79
N SER A 80 12.58 4.67 -10.08
CA SER A 80 13.03 3.62 -10.97
C SER A 80 13.51 4.24 -12.26
N TYR A 81 14.36 3.52 -12.97
CA TYR A 81 14.53 3.77 -14.38
C TYR A 81 14.26 2.50 -15.18
N PHE A 82 13.85 2.69 -16.42
CA PHE A 82 13.64 1.57 -17.32
C PHE A 82 14.17 1.88 -18.71
N LEU A 83 14.62 0.82 -19.39
CA LEU A 83 14.96 0.83 -20.81
C LEU A 83 13.81 0.22 -21.59
N TRP A 84 13.30 0.99 -22.53
CA TRP A 84 12.36 0.56 -23.55
C TRP A 84 13.09 0.50 -24.90
N ASP A 85 12.92 -0.59 -25.62
CA ASP A 85 13.61 -0.89 -26.88
C ASP A 85 12.57 -1.37 -27.90
N ARG A 86 12.35 -0.59 -28.97
CA ARG A 86 11.32 -0.87 -29.97
C ARG A 86 11.46 -2.23 -30.63
N GLN A 87 12.67 -2.78 -30.67
CA GLN A 87 12.93 -4.09 -31.29
C GLN A 87 12.92 -5.22 -30.25
N HIS A 88 12.90 -4.92 -28.96
CA HIS A 88 12.81 -5.93 -27.92
C HIS A 88 11.41 -6.50 -27.86
N SER A 89 11.31 -7.82 -27.84
CA SER A 89 10.05 -8.52 -27.62
C SER A 89 10.34 -9.72 -26.74
N GLY A 90 10.15 -9.57 -25.44
CA GLY A 90 10.51 -10.64 -24.52
C GLY A 90 10.29 -10.32 -23.04
N PRO A 91 10.87 -11.13 -22.16
CA PRO A 91 10.87 -10.83 -20.73
C PRO A 91 11.67 -9.55 -20.45
N CYS A 92 11.27 -8.85 -19.40
CA CYS A 92 11.97 -7.70 -18.87
C CYS A 92 12.89 -8.14 -17.73
N SER A 93 14.15 -7.71 -17.74
CA SER A 93 15.07 -7.86 -16.63
C SER A 93 14.69 -6.89 -15.51
N VAL A 94 14.38 -7.40 -14.31
CA VAL A 94 14.02 -6.58 -13.15
C VAL A 94 15.08 -6.71 -12.06
N GLN A 95 15.56 -5.58 -11.55
CA GLN A 95 16.52 -5.51 -10.45
C GLN A 95 16.06 -4.49 -9.39
N THR A 96 16.10 -4.89 -8.12
CA THR A 96 15.89 -3.96 -6.99
C THR A 96 17.24 -3.59 -6.38
N MET A 97 17.44 -2.31 -6.14
CA MET A 97 18.60 -1.73 -5.50
C MET A 97 18.27 -1.31 -4.06
N TRP A 98 19.23 -1.44 -3.17
CA TRP A 98 19.13 -1.07 -1.76
C TRP A 98 20.50 -0.68 -1.22
N ASP A 99 20.63 0.55 -0.73
CA ASP A 99 21.92 1.12 -0.29
C ASP A 99 23.00 1.06 -1.39
N GLY A 100 22.60 1.31 -2.64
CA GLY A 100 23.49 1.29 -3.79
C GLY A 100 23.90 -0.11 -4.27
N GLN A 101 23.36 -1.18 -3.66
CA GLN A 101 23.68 -2.56 -4.02
C GLN A 101 22.42 -3.32 -4.48
N PRO A 102 22.54 -4.27 -5.43
CA PRO A 102 21.42 -5.14 -5.77
C PRO A 102 20.97 -5.97 -4.56
N THR A 103 19.65 -6.11 -4.34
CA THR A 103 19.14 -7.01 -3.28
C THR A 103 19.28 -8.49 -3.64
N GLY A 104 19.60 -8.77 -4.91
CA GLY A 104 19.77 -10.10 -5.49
C GLY A 104 20.08 -10.00 -6.98
N PRO A 105 20.12 -11.13 -7.71
CA PRO A 105 20.31 -11.12 -9.15
C PRO A 105 19.15 -10.43 -9.86
N ALA A 106 19.46 -9.82 -11.01
CA ALA A 106 18.43 -9.40 -11.94
C ALA A 106 17.73 -10.63 -12.52
N VAL A 107 16.41 -10.58 -12.62
CA VAL A 107 15.59 -11.70 -13.10
C VAL A 107 14.78 -11.26 -14.29
N ALA A 108 14.91 -11.98 -15.41
CA ALA A 108 14.10 -11.79 -16.60
C ALA A 108 12.73 -12.46 -16.41
N ARG A 109 11.65 -11.69 -16.56
CA ARG A 109 10.27 -12.19 -16.46
C ARG A 109 9.30 -11.34 -17.26
N HIS A 110 8.14 -11.91 -17.57
CA HIS A 110 7.01 -11.13 -18.07
C HIS A 110 6.37 -10.34 -16.93
N LEU A 111 6.03 -9.07 -17.21
CA LEU A 111 5.56 -8.12 -16.20
C LEU A 111 4.04 -8.18 -15.97
N ASP A 112 3.31 -8.81 -16.88
CA ASP A 112 1.85 -8.96 -16.91
C ASP A 112 1.34 -10.24 -16.22
N ALA A 113 2.19 -10.95 -15.48
CA ALA A 113 1.76 -12.08 -14.65
C ALA A 113 0.80 -11.66 -13.52
N TYR A 114 0.85 -10.38 -13.12
CA TYR A 114 0.02 -9.78 -12.08
C TYR A 114 -0.44 -8.38 -12.53
N ASP A 115 -1.46 -7.84 -11.86
CA ASP A 115 -1.97 -6.48 -12.05
C ASP A 115 -1.06 -5.39 -11.45
N ILE A 116 0.01 -5.82 -10.77
CA ILE A 116 1.07 -5.00 -10.19
C ILE A 116 2.46 -5.58 -10.51
N LEU A 117 3.48 -4.73 -10.53
CA LEU A 117 4.86 -5.19 -10.58
C LEU A 117 5.35 -5.55 -9.17
N VAL A 118 5.63 -6.84 -8.96
CA VAL A 118 6.27 -7.35 -7.74
C VAL A 118 7.74 -6.93 -7.74
N ARG A 119 8.06 -5.80 -7.12
CA ARG A 119 9.37 -5.13 -7.17
C ARG A 119 10.56 -6.04 -6.85
N ARG A 120 10.48 -6.81 -5.76
CA ARG A 120 11.53 -7.74 -5.31
C ARG A 120 11.38 -9.10 -5.95
N ASN A 121 12.45 -9.59 -6.58
CA ASN A 121 12.46 -10.91 -7.20
C ASN A 121 12.27 -12.02 -6.15
N GLU A 122 12.83 -11.86 -4.94
CA GLU A 122 12.68 -12.84 -3.86
C GLU A 122 11.22 -13.04 -3.40
N ALA A 123 10.33 -12.06 -3.66
CA ALA A 123 8.94 -12.10 -3.23
C ALA A 123 8.03 -12.88 -4.18
N VAL A 124 8.43 -13.11 -5.42
CA VAL A 124 7.63 -13.82 -6.44
C VAL A 124 7.27 -15.24 -6.02
N PRO A 125 8.22 -16.13 -5.65
CA PRO A 125 7.87 -17.50 -5.27
C PRO A 125 7.03 -17.54 -3.98
N ILE A 126 7.17 -16.54 -3.11
CA ILE A 126 6.34 -16.42 -1.91
C ILE A 126 4.90 -16.07 -2.30
N LEU A 127 4.71 -15.12 -3.22
CA LEU A 127 3.41 -14.74 -3.73
C LEU A 127 2.71 -15.93 -4.39
N GLU A 128 3.39 -16.63 -5.31
CA GLU A 128 2.85 -17.82 -5.97
C GLU A 128 2.44 -18.90 -4.97
N LYS A 129 3.30 -19.18 -3.98
CA LYS A 129 2.99 -20.13 -2.92
C LYS A 129 1.75 -19.73 -2.12
N VAL A 130 1.52 -18.44 -1.88
CA VAL A 130 0.33 -17.95 -1.17
C VAL A 130 -0.90 -18.05 -2.06
N LEU A 131 -0.79 -17.70 -3.35
CA LEU A 131 -1.89 -17.78 -4.32
C LEU A 131 -2.36 -19.21 -4.57
N THR A 132 -1.49 -20.23 -4.44
CA THR A 132 -1.91 -21.64 -4.51
C THR A 132 -2.76 -22.09 -3.31
N LYS A 133 -2.88 -21.27 -2.25
CA LYS A 133 -3.72 -21.59 -1.10
C LYS A 133 -5.11 -21.00 -1.31
N ASP A 134 -6.11 -21.88 -1.44
CA ASP A 134 -7.52 -21.50 -1.45
C ASP A 134 -7.97 -21.06 -0.04
N LYS A 135 -7.59 -19.84 0.34
CA LYS A 135 -7.99 -19.22 1.60
C LYS A 135 -8.70 -17.91 1.30
N ALA A 136 -9.76 -17.65 2.08
CA ALA A 136 -10.45 -16.38 2.04
C ALA A 136 -9.46 -15.22 2.19
N THR A 137 -9.52 -14.28 1.24
CA THR A 137 -8.73 -13.05 1.26
C THR A 137 -9.35 -12.03 2.22
N LEU A 138 -8.53 -11.07 2.64
CA LEU A 138 -9.00 -9.98 3.51
C LEU A 138 -9.88 -8.96 2.76
N SER A 139 -9.99 -9.03 1.43
CA SER A 139 -10.74 -8.06 0.61
C SER A 139 -12.21 -7.98 0.99
N ASN A 140 -12.81 -9.10 1.43
CA ASN A 140 -14.22 -9.16 1.82
C ASN A 140 -14.46 -8.68 3.26
N ARG A 141 -13.38 -8.48 4.04
CA ARG A 141 -13.45 -8.13 5.47
C ARG A 141 -13.05 -6.67 5.73
N VAL A 142 -12.12 -6.16 4.93
CA VAL A 142 -11.60 -4.79 5.07
C VAL A 142 -12.45 -3.85 4.24
N SER A 143 -12.88 -2.73 4.83
CA SER A 143 -13.68 -1.74 4.13
C SER A 143 -12.94 -1.10 2.96
N SER A 144 -13.69 -0.72 1.94
CA SER A 144 -13.24 0.23 0.92
C SER A 144 -12.95 1.63 1.52
N GLN A 145 -12.49 2.57 0.68
CA GLN A 145 -12.34 3.97 1.10
C GLN A 145 -13.68 4.55 1.57
N LYS A 146 -13.62 5.49 2.52
CA LYS A 146 -14.78 6.16 3.14
C LYS A 146 -15.78 5.13 3.70
N PRO A 147 -15.39 4.34 4.72
CA PRO A 147 -16.25 3.28 5.28
C PRO A 147 -17.64 3.78 5.69
N PHE A 148 -17.75 5.04 6.12
CA PHE A 148 -19.01 5.69 6.49
C PHE A 148 -19.38 6.85 5.55
N GLY A 149 -18.78 6.93 4.36
CA GLY A 149 -19.02 7.99 3.37
C GLY A 149 -18.41 9.37 3.68
N LEU A 150 -17.75 9.53 4.84
CA LEU A 150 -17.22 10.80 5.30
C LEU A 150 -15.77 11.05 4.85
N ARG A 151 -15.46 12.26 4.37
CA ARG A 151 -14.12 12.68 3.91
C ARG A 151 -13.20 13.06 5.08
N THR A 152 -11.89 13.15 4.81
CA THR A 152 -10.85 13.42 5.82
C THR A 152 -11.09 14.74 6.55
N PHE A 153 -11.55 15.75 5.81
CA PHE A 153 -11.82 17.11 6.28
C PHE A 153 -13.19 17.25 6.97
N PHE A 154 -14.01 16.20 6.97
CA PHE A 154 -15.29 16.24 7.68
C PHE A 154 -15.05 16.11 9.19
N HIS A 155 -15.61 17.05 9.94
CA HIS A 155 -15.48 17.13 11.38
C HIS A 155 -16.83 17.44 12.01
N GLY A 156 -17.16 16.72 13.07
CA GLY A 156 -18.34 16.98 13.88
C GLY A 156 -18.11 18.05 14.96
N LYS A 157 -19.03 18.11 15.90
CA LYS A 157 -18.93 18.95 17.09
C LYS A 157 -17.88 18.41 18.08
N PRO A 158 -17.24 19.25 18.89
CA PRO A 158 -16.31 18.79 19.93
C PRO A 158 -17.01 18.05 21.08
N LYS A 159 -18.29 18.34 21.32
CA LYS A 159 -19.14 17.73 22.35
C LYS A 159 -20.47 17.25 21.75
N PRO A 160 -21.15 16.27 22.36
CA PRO A 160 -22.44 15.77 21.88
C PRO A 160 -23.62 16.73 22.11
N ASP A 161 -23.39 17.86 22.79
CA ASP A 161 -24.45 18.78 23.23
C ASP A 161 -25.31 19.29 22.05
N GLY A 162 -26.63 19.15 22.23
CA GLY A 162 -27.63 19.53 21.23
C GLY A 162 -27.74 18.59 20.02
N LEU A 163 -27.14 17.40 20.07
CA LEU A 163 -27.41 16.31 19.12
C LEU A 163 -28.49 15.38 19.70
N LYS A 164 -29.36 14.85 18.84
CA LYS A 164 -30.48 13.98 19.24
C LYS A 164 -30.01 12.55 19.46
N ASN A 165 -29.21 12.02 18.54
CA ASN A 165 -28.62 10.70 18.57
C ASN A 165 -27.12 10.79 18.21
N PRO A 166 -26.30 11.29 19.14
CA PRO A 166 -24.89 11.52 18.90
C PRO A 166 -24.11 10.21 18.75
N ILE A 167 -23.23 10.15 17.76
CA ILE A 167 -22.23 9.09 17.62
C ILE A 167 -20.81 9.67 17.63
N LYS A 168 -19.86 8.88 18.12
CA LYS A 168 -18.45 9.28 18.19
C LYS A 168 -17.78 9.05 16.83
N LEU A 169 -17.19 10.08 16.25
CA LEU A 169 -16.53 10.07 14.94
C LEU A 169 -15.00 10.16 15.10
N PHE A 170 -14.30 9.11 14.67
CA PHE A 170 -12.85 9.11 14.53
C PHE A 170 -12.44 9.81 13.22
N GLY A 171 -11.86 11.01 13.33
CA GLY A 171 -11.37 11.81 12.21
C GLY A 171 -9.86 11.97 12.23
N SER A 172 -9.30 12.67 11.23
CA SER A 172 -7.87 12.98 11.19
C SER A 172 -7.47 13.79 12.43
N GLN A 173 -6.61 13.22 13.26
CA GLN A 173 -6.00 13.83 14.46
C GLN A 173 -6.98 14.23 15.59
N LYS A 174 -8.28 13.99 15.44
CA LYS A 174 -9.28 14.32 16.47
C LYS A 174 -10.48 13.39 16.45
N VAL A 175 -11.10 13.24 17.60
CA VAL A 175 -12.39 12.58 17.78
C VAL A 175 -13.45 13.66 17.98
N THR A 176 -14.55 13.55 17.25
CA THR A 176 -15.67 14.52 17.28
C THR A 176 -16.99 13.78 17.42
N TRP A 177 -18.10 14.50 17.52
CA TRP A 177 -19.45 13.97 17.65
C TRP A 177 -20.32 14.44 16.48
N VAL A 178 -21.09 13.52 15.90
CA VAL A 178 -21.99 13.80 14.77
C VAL A 178 -23.35 13.19 15.01
N GLU A 179 -24.38 13.72 14.33
CA GLU A 179 -25.70 13.10 14.37
C GLU A 179 -25.66 11.79 13.56
N ARG A 180 -26.36 10.76 14.04
CA ARG A 180 -26.39 9.47 13.35
C ARG A 180 -26.90 9.57 11.90
N SER A 181 -27.82 10.50 11.64
CA SER A 181 -28.36 10.78 10.31
C SER A 181 -27.33 11.36 9.34
N ASP A 182 -26.23 11.92 9.83
CA ASP A 182 -25.17 12.51 8.99
C ASP A 182 -24.24 11.45 8.41
N VAL A 183 -24.43 10.17 8.77
CA VAL A 183 -23.66 9.05 8.23
C VAL A 183 -24.40 8.42 7.04
N PRO A 184 -23.94 8.63 5.81
CA PRO A 184 -24.65 8.19 4.60
C PRO A 184 -24.46 6.71 4.26
N THR A 185 -23.49 6.00 4.85
CA THR A 185 -23.10 4.66 4.38
C THR A 185 -22.74 3.75 5.55
N ASN A 186 -23.03 2.44 5.40
CA ASN A 186 -22.73 1.39 6.37
C ASN A 186 -23.22 1.72 7.79
N THR A 187 -24.41 2.32 7.88
CA THR A 187 -25.04 2.72 9.17
C THR A 187 -25.20 1.53 10.12
N ALA A 188 -25.42 0.32 9.60
CA ALA A 188 -25.49 -0.90 10.39
C ALA A 188 -24.17 -1.25 11.12
N TRP A 189 -23.02 -0.74 10.67
CA TRP A 189 -21.73 -0.98 11.33
C TRP A 189 -21.53 -0.06 12.54
N ILE A 190 -22.32 1.01 12.67
CA ILE A 190 -22.25 1.94 13.80
C ILE A 190 -22.46 1.16 15.10
N ASP A 191 -23.39 0.20 15.12
CA ASP A 191 -23.78 -0.56 16.32
C ASP A 191 -22.89 -1.77 16.62
N LYS A 192 -21.85 -2.00 15.82
CA LYS A 192 -20.95 -3.15 15.96
C LYS A 192 -19.64 -2.77 16.63
N TRP A 193 -18.92 -3.73 17.17
CA TRP A 193 -17.51 -3.53 17.50
C TRP A 193 -16.70 -3.44 16.21
N LYS A 194 -15.74 -2.52 16.14
CA LYS A 194 -14.97 -2.24 14.92
C LYS A 194 -13.50 -2.20 15.24
N VAL A 195 -12.69 -2.62 14.27
CA VAL A 195 -11.24 -2.44 14.34
C VAL A 195 -10.86 -1.43 13.29
N LEU A 196 -10.39 -0.27 13.75
CA LEU A 196 -9.94 0.81 12.89
C LEU A 196 -8.42 0.76 12.74
N MET A 197 -7.95 0.97 11.52
CA MET A 197 -6.53 1.17 11.22
C MET A 197 -6.38 2.47 10.43
N THR A 198 -5.27 3.19 10.61
CA THR A 198 -5.06 4.42 9.85
C THR A 198 -4.84 4.06 8.38
N ARG A 199 -5.57 4.69 7.46
CA ARG A 199 -5.47 4.39 6.02
C ARG A 199 -4.10 4.74 5.44
N VAL A 200 -3.53 5.84 5.91
CA VAL A 200 -2.22 6.32 5.46
C VAL A 200 -1.36 6.55 6.69
N GLN A 201 -0.22 5.87 6.72
CA GLN A 201 0.84 6.12 7.68
C GLN A 201 2.09 6.47 6.89
N GLY A 202 2.48 7.74 6.92
CA GLY A 202 3.75 8.16 6.36
C GLY A 202 4.75 8.28 7.50
N THR A 203 5.82 7.49 7.47
CA THR A 203 6.97 7.79 8.32
C THR A 203 7.96 8.61 7.51
N SER A 204 8.63 9.57 8.16
CA SER A 204 9.75 10.30 7.52
C SER A 204 11.08 9.57 7.70
N ALA A 205 11.05 8.32 8.20
CA ALA A 205 12.24 7.53 8.43
C ALA A 205 12.81 7.02 7.10
N ALA A 206 14.15 6.93 7.02
CA ALA A 206 14.85 6.32 5.89
C ALA A 206 14.45 4.84 5.69
N ILE A 207 14.00 4.19 6.78
CA ILE A 207 13.47 2.83 6.80
C ILE A 207 12.11 2.89 7.50
N GLU A 208 11.03 2.61 6.77
CA GLU A 208 9.72 2.46 7.38
C GLU A 208 9.71 1.16 8.20
N THR A 209 9.78 1.26 9.53
CA THR A 209 9.76 0.09 10.43
C THR A 209 8.37 -0.29 10.90
N LYS A 210 7.36 0.54 10.58
CA LYS A 210 6.00 0.42 11.09
C LYS A 210 5.00 0.53 9.93
N PHE A 211 4.77 -0.61 9.29
CA PHE A 211 3.85 -0.73 8.14
C PHE A 211 2.37 -0.76 8.53
N LEU A 212 2.06 -1.24 9.74
CA LEU A 212 0.71 -1.27 10.29
C LEU A 212 0.63 -0.41 11.55
N SER A 213 -0.37 0.47 11.60
CA SER A 213 -0.69 1.25 12.79
C SER A 213 -1.16 0.34 13.93
N LYS A 214 -1.06 0.81 15.17
CA LYS A 214 -1.72 0.14 16.29
C LYS A 214 -3.23 0.15 16.00
N PRO A 215 -3.90 -1.01 15.94
CA PRO A 215 -5.34 -1.05 15.70
C PRO A 215 -6.07 -0.37 16.86
N ILE A 216 -7.13 0.35 16.54
CA ILE A 216 -8.04 0.96 17.50
C ILE A 216 -9.30 0.11 17.55
N ILE A 217 -9.65 -0.40 18.73
CA ILE A 217 -10.93 -1.05 18.95
C ILE A 217 -11.95 0.05 19.23
N ALA A 218 -12.97 0.14 18.38
CA ALA A 218 -14.02 1.13 18.45
C ALA A 218 -15.34 0.44 18.81
N GLU A 219 -15.97 0.93 19.88
CA GLU A 219 -17.23 0.44 20.44
C GLU A 219 -18.43 0.68 19.50
N PRO A 220 -19.60 0.05 19.76
CA PRO A 220 -20.88 0.47 19.20
C PRO A 220 -21.17 1.96 19.41
N GLY A 221 -21.92 2.60 18.50
CA GLY A 221 -22.16 4.05 18.53
C GLY A 221 -20.99 4.87 17.99
N THR A 222 -20.12 4.27 17.17
CA THR A 222 -18.95 4.97 16.59
C THR A 222 -18.87 4.83 15.07
N ALA A 223 -18.22 5.81 14.43
CA ALA A 223 -17.93 5.84 12.99
C ALA A 223 -16.53 6.43 12.74
N CYS A 224 -16.05 6.38 11.50
CA CYS A 224 -14.77 7.00 11.12
C CYS A 224 -14.81 7.66 9.74
N THR A 225 -13.97 8.68 9.54
CA THR A 225 -13.77 9.29 8.23
C THR A 225 -12.81 8.46 7.38
N GLU A 226 -12.64 8.85 6.11
CA GLU A 226 -11.66 8.23 5.20
C GLU A 226 -10.21 8.26 5.70
N SER A 227 -9.90 8.91 6.83
CA SER A 227 -8.58 8.79 7.48
C SER A 227 -8.30 7.38 8.00
N TYR A 228 -9.34 6.57 8.19
CA TYR A 228 -9.27 5.20 8.68
C TYR A 228 -9.83 4.20 7.67
N ILE A 229 -9.43 2.94 7.84
CA ILE A 229 -10.09 1.77 7.27
C ILE A 229 -10.69 0.94 8.41
N VAL A 230 -11.82 0.29 8.17
CA VAL A 230 -12.40 -0.71 9.06
C VAL A 230 -11.82 -2.07 8.65
N ALA A 231 -10.91 -2.61 9.45
CA ALA A 231 -10.27 -3.91 9.18
C ALA A 231 -11.21 -5.11 9.46
N GLY A 232 -12.29 -4.85 10.19
CA GLY A 232 -13.35 -5.80 10.47
C GLY A 232 -14.36 -5.22 11.47
N HIS A 233 -15.56 -5.79 11.48
CA HIS A 233 -16.61 -5.48 12.44
C HIS A 233 -17.17 -6.76 13.07
N PHE A 234 -17.65 -6.68 14.30
CA PHE A 234 -17.92 -7.82 15.19
C PHE A 234 -19.11 -7.54 16.10
N GLU A 235 -19.74 -8.60 16.60
CA GLU A 235 -20.87 -8.45 17.53
C GLU A 235 -20.41 -8.20 18.98
N SER A 236 -19.17 -8.59 19.33
CA SER A 236 -18.64 -8.42 20.69
C SER A 236 -17.21 -7.86 20.72
N GLU A 237 -16.85 -7.21 21.84
CA GLU A 237 -15.50 -6.71 22.10
C GLU A 237 -14.46 -7.85 22.04
N ALA A 238 -14.82 -9.01 22.61
CA ALA A 238 -13.95 -10.16 22.71
C ALA A 238 -13.47 -10.66 21.34
N GLU A 239 -14.30 -10.54 20.30
CA GLU A 239 -13.95 -10.90 18.92
C GLU A 239 -13.08 -9.84 18.24
N ALA A 240 -13.22 -8.57 18.62
CA ALA A 240 -12.46 -7.45 18.08
C ALA A 240 -11.03 -7.34 18.64
N ILE A 241 -10.68 -8.10 19.69
CA ILE A 241 -9.35 -8.08 20.30
C ILE A 241 -8.36 -8.94 19.49
N PRO A 242 -7.19 -8.41 19.07
CA PRO A 242 -6.20 -9.17 18.30
C PRO A 242 -5.67 -10.39 19.06
N GLY A 243 -5.67 -11.56 18.42
CA GLY A 243 -5.00 -12.77 18.92
C GLY A 243 -5.87 -13.82 19.58
N ARG A 244 -7.18 -13.57 19.79
CA ARG A 244 -8.13 -14.63 20.17
C ARG A 244 -8.60 -15.44 18.96
N PRO A 245 -8.78 -16.76 19.09
CA PRO A 245 -9.46 -17.55 18.07
C PRO A 245 -10.93 -17.09 18.00
N THR A 246 -11.39 -16.69 16.80
CA THR A 246 -12.82 -16.49 16.53
C THR A 246 -13.36 -17.73 15.81
N PRO A 247 -14.69 -17.97 15.81
CA PRO A 247 -15.31 -19.06 15.05
C PRO A 247 -14.94 -19.02 13.55
N THR A 248 -14.65 -17.82 13.04
CA THR A 248 -14.23 -17.57 11.64
C THR A 248 -12.71 -17.62 11.41
N GLY A 249 -11.94 -18.16 12.36
CA GLY A 249 -10.47 -18.25 12.30
C GLY A 249 -9.76 -17.26 13.21
N ARG A 250 -8.43 -17.40 13.31
CA ARG A 250 -7.58 -16.56 14.19
C ARG A 250 -7.54 -15.12 13.65
N TRP A 251 -7.98 -14.16 14.45
CA TRP A 251 -7.88 -12.75 14.09
C TRP A 251 -6.44 -12.27 14.36
N CYS A 252 -5.59 -12.29 13.33
CA CYS A 252 -4.16 -11.97 13.42
C CYS A 252 -3.84 -10.64 12.74
N ILE A 253 -4.05 -9.52 13.44
CA ILE A 253 -3.54 -8.22 12.96
C ILE A 253 -2.28 -7.73 13.72
N SER A 254 -1.87 -8.31 14.86
CA SER A 254 -0.73 -7.71 15.58
C SER A 254 0.24 -8.60 16.37
N ALA A 255 0.01 -9.90 16.56
CA ALA A 255 0.90 -10.69 17.44
C ALA A 255 1.98 -11.54 16.72
N ARG A 256 1.69 -12.15 15.56
CA ARG A 256 2.60 -13.11 14.89
C ARG A 256 3.45 -12.55 13.75
N PHE A 257 3.16 -11.34 13.26
CA PHE A 257 3.96 -10.72 12.20
C PHE A 257 5.38 -10.37 12.66
N LYS A 258 5.57 -10.00 13.94
CA LYS A 258 6.91 -9.81 14.52
C LYS A 258 7.73 -11.10 14.53
N THR A 259 7.11 -12.24 14.81
CA THR A 259 7.79 -13.55 14.90
C THR A 259 8.14 -14.10 13.52
N CYS A 260 7.23 -13.97 12.55
CA CYS A 260 7.48 -14.41 11.17
C CYS A 260 8.55 -13.53 10.49
N TRP A 261 8.56 -12.22 10.77
CA TRP A 261 9.60 -11.31 10.27
C TRP A 261 10.93 -11.40 11.03
N GLY A 262 10.91 -11.71 12.33
CA GLY A 262 12.12 -12.01 13.11
C GLY A 262 12.84 -13.25 12.58
N ALA A 263 12.08 -14.29 12.20
CA ALA A 263 12.61 -15.47 11.54
C ALA A 263 13.16 -15.16 10.12
N MET A 264 12.50 -14.30 9.34
CA MET A 264 13.02 -13.83 8.05
C MET A 264 14.29 -12.97 8.20
N ARG A 265 14.39 -12.10 9.22
CA ARG A 265 15.63 -11.35 9.51
C ARG A 265 16.80 -12.26 9.84
N GLN A 266 16.59 -13.32 10.63
CA GLN A 266 17.64 -14.31 10.92
C GLN A 266 18.07 -15.12 9.70
N ALA A 267 17.16 -15.34 8.74
CA ALA A 267 17.50 -16.00 7.47
C ALA A 267 18.29 -15.08 6.53
N ILE A 268 18.05 -13.77 6.56
CA ILE A 268 18.72 -12.76 5.73
C ILE A 268 20.09 -12.33 6.32
N SER A 269 20.29 -12.47 7.64
CA SER A 269 21.50 -12.00 8.32
C SER A 269 22.59 -13.07 8.51
N LYS A 270 22.48 -14.27 7.93
CA LYS A 270 23.58 -15.24 7.97
C LYS A 270 24.53 -15.00 6.80
N PRO A 271 25.76 -14.53 7.04
CA PRO A 271 26.77 -14.57 5.99
C PRO A 271 27.05 -16.03 5.65
N VAL A 272 27.02 -16.36 4.36
CA VAL A 272 27.55 -17.62 3.83
C VAL A 272 29.06 -17.56 4.03
N THR A 273 29.56 -18.00 5.18
CA THR A 273 30.97 -18.34 5.33
C THR A 273 31.17 -19.69 4.65
N SER A 274 31.58 -19.65 3.39
CA SER A 274 32.16 -20.78 2.69
C SER A 274 33.47 -21.16 3.38
N GLY A 275 33.43 -22.23 4.18
CA GLY A 275 34.64 -22.89 4.66
C GLY A 275 35.31 -23.61 3.50
N CYS A 276 36.32 -22.98 2.90
CA CYS A 276 37.29 -23.62 2.04
C CYS A 276 38.54 -23.85 2.89
N THR A 277 38.75 -25.07 3.37
CA THR A 277 40.04 -25.52 3.89
C THR A 277 40.56 -26.62 2.99
N ARG A 278 41.79 -26.40 2.51
CA ARG A 278 42.67 -27.42 1.94
C ARG A 278 42.91 -28.55 2.95
#